data_AF-A0A259JBF4-F1
#
_entry.id   AF-A0A259JBF4-F1
#
_cell.length_a   1.000
_cell.length_b   1.000
_cell.length_c   1.000
_cell.angle_alpha   90.00
_cell.angle_beta   90.00
_cell.angle_gamma   90.00
#
_symmetry.space_group_name_H-M   'P 1'
#
loop_
_entity.id
_entity.type
_entity.pdbx_description
1 polymer ?
#
loop_
_entity_poly.entity_id
_entity_poly.type
_entity_poly.pdbx_seq_one_letter_code
_entity_poly.pdbx_strand_id
1 'polypeptide(L)'
;MSRLSSGGLIDRATPLAFTFDGRSYTGFAGDTLASALLANDVRLVGRSFKYHRPRGIFSAGSEEPNALVELRSGARREPNTRATMAEL
;
A
#
# COMPACT_ATOMS: atom_id res chain seq x y z
N MET A 1 5.59 9.96 -2.14
CA MET A 1 6.49 10.41 -3.21
C MET A 1 5.64 10.48 -4.44
N SER A 2 5.47 11.64 -5.06
CA SER A 2 4.49 11.77 -6.15
C SER A 2 4.84 10.83 -7.32
N ARG A 3 3.82 10.16 -7.86
CA ARG A 3 3.97 9.18 -8.96
C ARG A 3 4.66 9.83 -10.16
N LEU A 4 5.54 9.08 -10.81
CA LEU A 4 6.13 9.50 -12.09
C LEU A 4 5.04 9.69 -13.16
N SER A 5 5.23 10.68 -14.04
CA SER A 5 4.28 10.98 -15.13
C SER A 5 4.17 9.85 -16.16
N SER A 6 5.22 9.04 -16.31
CA SER A 6 5.27 7.90 -17.24
C SER A 6 6.07 6.73 -16.65
N GLY A 7 6.01 5.57 -17.30
CA GLY A 7 6.63 4.32 -16.85
C GLY A 7 5.86 3.60 -15.74
N GLY A 8 6.51 2.58 -15.17
CA GLY A 8 5.89 1.61 -14.25
C GLY A 8 5.20 0.46 -14.99
N LEU A 9 4.99 -0.67 -14.29
CA LEU A 9 4.23 -1.81 -14.79
C LEU A 9 2.76 -1.70 -14.36
N ILE A 10 2.11 -0.61 -14.80
CA ILE A 10 0.73 -0.28 -14.44
C ILE A 10 -0.06 0.10 -15.70
N ASP A 11 -1.36 -0.12 -15.67
CA ASP A 11 -2.29 0.39 -16.67
C ASP A 11 -2.95 1.70 -16.19
N ARG A 12 -2.46 2.82 -16.73
CA ARG A 12 -2.96 4.16 -16.39
C ARG A 12 -4.34 4.47 -16.98
N ALA A 13 -4.86 3.66 -17.89
CA ALA A 13 -6.21 3.79 -18.42
C ALA A 13 -7.27 3.18 -17.48
N THR A 14 -6.83 2.36 -16.52
CA THR A 14 -7.72 1.63 -15.60
C THR A 14 -7.49 2.08 -14.14
N PRO A 15 -8.08 3.21 -13.71
CA PRO A 15 -7.98 3.66 -12.33
C PRO A 15 -8.81 2.76 -11.39
N LEU A 16 -8.23 2.44 -10.22
CA LEU A 16 -8.87 1.64 -9.17
C LEU A 16 -8.99 2.47 -7.89
N ALA A 17 -10.17 2.43 -7.28
CA ALA A 17 -10.42 3.10 -6.00
C ALA A 17 -10.17 2.13 -4.84
N PHE A 18 -9.51 2.62 -3.79
CA PHE A 18 -9.31 1.86 -2.55
C PHE A 18 -9.36 2.78 -1.34
N THR A 19 -9.52 2.18 -0.16
CA THR A 19 -9.54 2.90 1.11
C THR A 19 -8.41 2.40 2.00
N PHE A 20 -7.68 3.32 2.63
CA PHE A 20 -6.65 3.02 3.62
C PHE A 20 -6.83 3.94 4.83
N ASP A 21 -6.90 3.36 6.03
CA ASP A 21 -7.17 4.07 7.29
C ASP A 21 -8.36 5.05 7.21
N GLY A 22 -9.45 4.60 6.58
CA GLY A 22 -10.69 5.38 6.43
C GLY A 22 -10.62 6.51 5.39
N ARG A 23 -9.50 6.69 4.70
CA ARG A 23 -9.35 7.67 3.62
C ARG A 23 -9.34 7.00 2.25
N SER A 24 -10.09 7.58 1.31
CA SER A 24 -10.14 7.11 -0.08
C SER A 24 -8.91 7.59 -0.87
N TYR A 25 -8.39 6.70 -1.70
CA TYR A 25 -7.27 6.92 -2.60
C TYR A 25 -7.55 6.31 -3.97
N THR A 26 -6.71 6.65 -4.95
CA THR A 26 -6.76 6.07 -6.29
C THR A 26 -5.41 5.48 -6.64
N GLY A 27 -5.43 4.25 -7.16
CA GLY A 27 -4.31 3.61 -7.83
C GLY A 27 -4.69 3.24 -9.26
N PHE A 28 -3.88 2.40 -9.87
CA PHE A 28 -4.09 1.88 -11.21
C PHE A 28 -3.98 0.36 -11.22
N ALA A 29 -4.62 -0.30 -12.18
CA ALA A 29 -4.42 -1.74 -12.36
C ALA A 29 -2.91 -2.05 -12.53
N GLY A 30 -2.44 -3.09 -11.84
CA GLY A 30 -1.01 -3.45 -11.74
C GLY A 30 -0.26 -2.79 -10.58
N ASP A 31 -0.87 -1.84 -9.85
CA ASP A 31 -0.32 -1.40 -8.57
C ASP A 31 -0.42 -2.49 -7.51
N THR A 32 0.56 -2.48 -6.61
CA THR A 32 0.38 -3.03 -5.27
C THR A 32 -0.17 -1.95 -4.36
N LEU A 33 -0.76 -2.33 -3.22
CA LEU A 33 -1.18 -1.37 -2.21
C LEU A 33 -0.01 -0.46 -1.79
N ALA A 34 1.21 -1.02 -1.67
CA ALA A 34 2.40 -0.23 -1.37
C ALA A 34 2.72 0.81 -2.46
N SER A 35 2.75 0.43 -3.74
CA SER A 35 3.04 1.38 -4.83
C SER A 35 1.97 2.47 -4.93
N ALA A 36 0.71 2.10 -4.73
CA ALA A 36 -0.41 3.02 -4.72
C ALA A 36 -0.35 4.01 -3.54
N LEU A 37 -0.02 3.54 -2.33
CA LEU A 37 0.15 4.40 -1.16
C LEU A 37 1.30 5.39 -1.36
N LEU A 38 2.45 4.93 -1.87
CA LEU A 38 3.58 5.81 -2.16
C LEU A 38 3.23 6.88 -3.17
N ALA A 39 2.54 6.50 -4.25
CA ALA A 39 2.05 7.39 -5.30
C ALA A 39 1.08 8.46 -4.80
N ASN A 40 0.33 8.18 -3.73
CA ASN A 40 -0.57 9.11 -3.03
C ASN A 40 0.13 9.83 -1.86
N ASP A 41 1.46 9.84 -1.84
CA ASP A 41 2.28 10.52 -0.83
C ASP A 41 2.12 10.00 0.61
N VAL A 42 1.57 8.80 0.80
CA VAL A 42 1.50 8.13 2.10
C VAL A 42 2.87 7.54 2.45
N ARG A 43 3.55 8.16 3.42
CA ARG A 43 4.89 7.74 3.89
C ARG A 43 4.85 7.00 5.22
N LEU A 44 3.83 7.25 6.03
CA LEU A 44 3.62 6.59 7.32
C LEU A 44 2.55 5.53 7.12
N VAL A 45 2.94 4.26 7.22
CA VAL A 45 2.01 3.12 7.09
C VAL A 45 1.75 2.42 8.43
N GLY A 46 2.55 2.74 9.44
CA GLY A 46 2.40 2.19 10.76
C GLY A 46 3.50 2.63 11.71
N ARG A 47 3.56 2.01 12.88
CA ARG A 47 4.58 2.28 13.89
C ARG A 47 5.18 0.98 14.38
N SER A 48 6.48 1.01 14.69
CA SER A 48 7.17 -0.19 15.16
C SER A 48 6.56 -0.70 16.46
N PHE A 49 6.34 -2.00 16.57
CA PHE A 49 5.71 -2.64 17.74
C PHE A 49 6.33 -2.22 19.08
N LYS A 50 7.66 -2.34 19.25
CA LYS A 50 8.31 -2.09 20.55
C LYS A 50 8.46 -0.61 20.90
N TYR A 51 8.86 0.21 19.93
CA TYR A 51 9.32 1.58 20.19
C TYR A 51 8.39 2.67 19.65
N HIS A 52 7.25 2.29 19.07
CA HIS A 52 6.26 3.21 18.48
C HIS A 52 6.85 4.23 17.48
N ARG A 53 8.00 3.91 16.88
CA ARG A 53 8.68 4.77 15.91
C ARG A 53 7.90 4.77 14.60
N PRO A 54 7.74 5.93 13.94
CA PRO A 54 7.15 6.01 12.60
C PRO A 54 7.83 5.03 11.63
N ARG A 55 7.04 4.28 10.86
CA ARG A 55 7.52 3.36 9.82
C ARG A 55 6.81 3.62 8.50
N GLY A 56 7.61 3.59 7.44
CA GLY A 56 7.14 3.59 6.05
C GLY A 56 7.40 2.24 5.38
N ILE A 57 6.96 2.13 4.14
CA ILE A 57 7.35 1.05 3.23
C ILE A 57 8.87 1.08 3.04
N PHE A 58 9.52 -0.08 3.13
CA PHE A 58 10.98 -0.19 3.11
C PHE A 58 11.52 -0.94 1.90
N SER A 59 10.75 -1.88 1.36
CA SER A 59 11.10 -2.76 0.25
C SER A 59 9.98 -2.78 -0.79
N ALA A 60 10.09 -3.66 -1.78
CA ALA A 60 9.10 -3.82 -2.85
C ALA A 60 8.61 -5.27 -2.99
N GLY A 61 8.92 -6.13 -2.02
CA GLY A 61 8.75 -7.57 -2.15
C GLY A 61 8.28 -8.27 -0.87
N SER A 62 8.51 -9.59 -0.83
CA SER A 62 8.12 -10.47 0.28
C SER A 62 8.95 -10.22 1.54
N GLU A 63 10.08 -9.56 1.37
CA GLU A 63 11.03 -9.14 2.40
C GLU A 63 10.56 -7.92 3.21
N GLU A 64 9.40 -7.33 2.89
CA GLU A 64 8.87 -6.15 3.57
C GLU A 64 8.67 -6.37 5.08
N PRO A 65 9.37 -5.59 5.93
CA PRO A 65 9.31 -5.78 7.38
C PRO A 65 8.33 -4.83 8.09
N ASN A 66 7.89 -3.74 7.45
CA ASN A 66 7.15 -2.66 8.12
C ASN A 66 5.69 -2.58 7.70
N ALA A 67 5.41 -2.60 6.39
CA ALA A 67 4.10 -2.29 5.82
C ALA A 67 3.14 -3.50 5.87
N LEU A 68 2.81 -3.96 7.08
CA LEU A 68 1.80 -4.99 7.32
C LEU A 68 0.43 -4.34 7.52
N VAL A 69 -0.57 -4.84 6.80
CA VAL A 69 -1.93 -4.29 6.78
C VAL A 69 -2.98 -5.36 7.03
N GLU A 70 -4.15 -4.94 7.51
CA GLU A 70 -5.36 -5.75 7.49
C GLU A 70 -6.12 -5.44 6.20
N LEU A 71 -6.48 -6.48 5.46
CA LEU A 71 -7.32 -6.37 4.27
C LEU A 71 -8.73 -6.88 4.53
N ARG A 72 -9.68 -6.32 3.79
CA ARG A 72 -11.10 -6.75 3.73
C ARG A 72 -11.77 -6.64 5.10
N SER A 73 -12.99 -7.18 5.23
CA SER A 73 -13.79 -7.09 6.45
C SER A 73 -14.64 -8.35 6.66
N GLY A 74 -15.20 -8.48 7.86
CA GLY A 74 -16.05 -9.61 8.24
C GLY A 74 -15.32 -10.95 8.16
N ALA A 75 -15.98 -11.97 7.62
CA ALA A 75 -15.43 -13.33 7.51
C ALA A 75 -14.26 -13.47 6.52
N ARG A 76 -13.98 -12.44 5.71
CA ARG A 76 -12.88 -12.43 4.73
C ARG A 76 -11.68 -11.60 5.19
N ARG A 77 -11.63 -11.21 6.47
CA ARG A 77 -10.55 -10.40 7.03
C ARG A 77 -9.21 -11.13 6.92
N GLU A 78 -8.20 -10.43 6.43
CA GLU A 78 -6.85 -10.96 6.20
C GLU A 78 -5.81 -10.09 6.92
N PRO A 79 -5.40 -10.46 8.14
CA PRO A 79 -4.44 -9.70 8.92
C PRO A 79 -3.00 -9.95 8.44
N ASN A 80 -2.10 -9.01 8.76
CA ASN A 80 -0.65 -9.12 8.53
C ASN A 80 -0.25 -9.34 7.05
N THR A 81 -1.07 -8.86 6.11
CA THR A 81 -0.70 -8.90 4.69
C THR A 81 0.35 -7.84 4.41
N ARG A 82 1.38 -8.18 3.63
CA ARG A 82 2.39 -7.20 3.20
C ARG A 82 1.79 -6.35 2.10
N ALA A 83 1.77 -5.03 2.27
CA ALA A 83 1.23 -4.11 1.27
C ALA A 83 1.96 -4.21 -0.08
N THR A 84 3.22 -4.65 -0.08
CA THR A 84 4.05 -4.90 -1.27
C THR A 84 3.63 -6.13 -2.08
N MET A 85 2.79 -7.01 -1.52
CA MET A 85 2.32 -8.25 -2.12
C MET A 85 0.81 -8.26 -2.39
N ALA A 86 0.10 -7.20 -1.97
CA ALA A 86 -1.33 -7.05 -2.19
C ALA A 86 -1.57 -6.22 -3.45
N GLU A 87 -2.16 -6.82 -4.47
CA GLU A 87 -2.59 -6.12 -5.68
C GLU A 87 -3.90 -5.34 -5.40
N LEU A 88 -4.11 -4.24 -6.12
CA LEU A 88 -5.35 -3.45 -6.07
C LEU A 88 -6.50 -4.10 -6.86
#